data_AF-A0A8T6N960-F1
#
_entry.id   AF-A0A8T6N960-F1
#
_cell.length_a   1.000
_cell.length_b   1.000
_cell.length_c   1.000
_cell.angle_alpha   90.00
_cell.angle_beta   90.00
_cell.angle_gamma   90.00
#
_symmetry.space_group_name_H-M   'P 1'
#
loop_
_entity.id
_entity.type
_entity.pdbx_description
1 polymer ?
#
loop_
_entity_poly.entity_id
_entity_poly.type
_entity_poly.pdbx_seq_one_letter_code
_entity_poly.pdbx_strand_id
1 'polypeptide(L)'
;MDNAFLTGKIALDDLSDVTSPAPANNQYLRYNGANWAPADLDIDGAILFQGVVDATTDSAPASPSNGHMYINTGSGAAVGSWTGLTNVDSDQQLIWGSDQASWFAFGGKHDPGVVEVREGIAILVNDSDAARPTVSVDRDVLDTWYFTQDSVQEIIDAVGDSNHQLILGILNSLTELNQNKVDRAGDTMTGDLTLPQDPTNPLHAATKQYVDQEIAGLTFDSSTIDNLIGEVIDSDDLVHVAGDTMTGFLTLHSDPSDSMHAATKSYVDAQITALDSAMDSALDNKASATVDLTDVDSSGPSHGQILMYDSDAGQYTPVDIEQAGGGVAHWDSVPPETPFTNGQFWFNSITTSLYVWH
;
A
#
# COMPACT_ATOMS: atom_id res chain seq x y z
N MET A 1 134.99 -23.80 45.64
CA MET A 1 134.05 -23.48 44.56
C MET A 1 132.77 -24.19 44.91
N ASP A 2 131.74 -23.42 45.23
CA ASP A 2 130.51 -23.91 45.83
C ASP A 2 129.69 -24.73 44.82
N ASN A 3 129.23 -25.89 45.26
CA ASN A 3 128.59 -26.93 44.46
C ASN A 3 127.13 -26.56 44.08
N ALA A 4 126.65 -25.39 44.48
CA ALA A 4 125.30 -24.87 44.20
C ALA A 4 125.06 -24.53 42.71
N PHE A 5 126.11 -24.29 41.91
CA PHE A 5 125.95 -23.94 40.48
C PHE A 5 125.49 -25.14 39.61
N LEU A 6 125.61 -26.37 40.10
CA LEU A 6 125.41 -27.59 39.30
C LEU A 6 124.03 -28.27 39.48
N THR A 7 123.20 -27.82 40.43
CA THR A 7 121.89 -28.45 40.71
C THR A 7 120.68 -27.65 40.20
N GLY A 8 120.91 -26.53 39.51
CA GLY A 8 119.89 -25.86 38.68
C GLY A 8 118.67 -25.31 39.44
N LYS A 9 118.77 -25.12 40.75
CA LYS A 9 117.74 -24.48 41.57
C LYS A 9 118.39 -23.38 42.39
N ILE A 10 118.18 -22.15 41.97
CA ILE A 10 118.55 -20.94 42.72
C ILE A 10 117.52 -20.78 43.84
N ALA A 11 117.97 -20.70 45.08
CA ALA A 11 117.07 -20.52 46.23
C ALA A 11 116.69 -19.03 46.36
N LEU A 12 115.60 -18.73 47.08
CA LEU A 12 115.05 -17.38 47.14
C LEU A 12 116.00 -16.38 47.81
N ASP A 13 116.90 -16.88 48.65
CA ASP A 13 117.98 -16.17 49.35
C ASP A 13 119.22 -15.90 48.50
N ASP A 14 119.35 -16.54 47.34
CA ASP A 14 120.39 -16.23 46.36
C ASP A 14 120.07 -14.97 45.53
N LEU A 15 118.85 -14.44 45.65
CA LEU A 15 118.40 -13.24 44.93
C LEU A 15 118.71 -11.98 45.76
N SER A 16 119.56 -11.11 45.23
CA SER A 16 120.02 -9.90 45.93
C SER A 16 118.93 -8.86 46.19
N ASP A 17 117.83 -8.93 45.46
CA ASP A 17 116.70 -8.00 45.50
C ASP A 17 115.47 -8.59 46.20
N VAL A 18 115.56 -9.79 46.81
CA VAL A 18 114.47 -10.42 47.57
C VAL A 18 114.82 -10.47 49.06
N THR A 19 113.95 -9.96 49.91
CA THR A 19 114.28 -9.74 51.34
C THR A 19 113.72 -10.80 52.30
N SER A 20 113.22 -11.94 51.81
CA SER A 20 112.74 -13.02 52.69
C SER A 20 113.13 -14.41 52.19
N PRO A 21 113.98 -15.15 52.94
CA PRO A 21 114.40 -16.51 52.57
C PRO A 21 113.37 -17.59 52.97
N ALA A 22 112.32 -17.26 53.73
CA ALA A 22 111.33 -18.21 54.24
C ALA A 22 109.91 -17.60 54.22
N PRO A 23 109.25 -17.54 53.05
CA PRO A 23 107.87 -17.05 52.96
C PRO A 23 106.90 -17.93 53.75
N ALA A 24 105.90 -17.31 54.39
CA ALA A 24 104.79 -18.03 55.01
C ALA A 24 103.74 -18.43 53.96
N ASN A 25 102.84 -19.36 54.33
CA ASN A 25 101.77 -19.79 53.44
C ASN A 25 100.86 -18.60 53.08
N ASN A 26 100.42 -18.52 51.82
CA ASN A 26 99.60 -17.44 51.24
C ASN A 26 100.25 -16.04 51.14
N GLN A 27 101.56 -15.91 51.30
CA GLN A 27 102.29 -14.68 51.00
C GLN A 27 102.70 -14.61 49.53
N TYR A 28 102.73 -13.40 48.97
CA TYR A 28 103.31 -13.13 47.65
C TYR A 28 104.45 -12.12 47.79
N LEU A 29 105.39 -12.13 46.84
CA LEU A 29 106.41 -11.10 46.78
C LEU A 29 105.82 -9.85 46.13
N ARG A 30 105.91 -8.72 46.84
CA ARG A 30 105.52 -7.40 46.35
C ARG A 30 106.75 -6.50 46.32
N TYR A 31 106.97 -5.84 45.18
CA TYR A 31 107.99 -4.80 45.10
C TYR A 31 107.56 -3.59 45.94
N ASN A 32 108.34 -3.23 46.95
CA ASN A 32 108.01 -2.15 47.88
C ASN A 32 108.65 -0.80 47.51
N GLY A 33 109.22 -0.68 46.31
CA GLY A 33 109.95 0.50 45.84
C GLY A 33 111.46 0.42 46.05
N ALA A 34 111.96 -0.58 46.78
CA ALA A 34 113.39 -0.85 46.91
C ALA A 34 113.73 -2.31 46.61
N ASN A 35 113.01 -3.25 47.23
CA ASN A 35 113.22 -4.70 47.11
C ASN A 35 111.88 -5.46 46.94
N TRP A 36 111.95 -6.71 46.52
CA TRP A 36 110.84 -7.67 46.58
C TRP A 36 110.73 -8.23 48.01
N ALA A 37 109.70 -7.83 48.72
CA ALA A 37 109.43 -8.27 50.09
C ALA A 37 108.17 -9.15 50.13
N PRO A 38 108.08 -10.14 51.03
CA PRO A 38 106.83 -10.87 51.24
C PRO A 38 105.75 -9.91 51.75
N ALA A 39 104.55 -10.06 51.21
CA ALA A 39 103.35 -9.35 51.61
C ALA A 39 102.20 -10.35 51.72
N ASP A 40 101.31 -10.09 52.68
CA ASP A 40 100.05 -10.82 52.79
C ASP A 40 99.07 -10.33 51.72
N LEU A 41 98.15 -11.21 51.31
CA LEU A 41 97.03 -10.83 50.47
C LEU A 41 96.11 -9.90 51.26
N ASP A 42 96.08 -8.62 50.88
CA ASP A 42 95.38 -7.55 51.61
C ASP A 42 93.90 -7.86 51.88
N ILE A 43 93.28 -8.65 51.00
CA ILE A 43 91.93 -9.21 51.19
C ILE A 43 92.07 -10.73 51.32
N ASP A 44 92.21 -11.22 52.55
CA ASP A 44 92.42 -12.62 52.91
C ASP A 44 91.17 -13.35 53.46
N GLY A 45 90.03 -12.64 53.50
CA GLY A 45 88.76 -13.10 54.08
C GLY A 45 87.56 -13.06 53.13
N ALA A 46 86.36 -13.24 53.70
CA ALA A 46 85.11 -13.17 52.96
C ALA A 46 84.85 -11.73 52.47
N ILE A 47 84.48 -11.58 51.20
CA ILE A 47 83.94 -10.32 50.68
C ILE A 47 82.50 -10.20 51.17
N LEU A 48 82.20 -9.19 51.97
CA LEU A 48 80.88 -8.98 52.57
C LEU A 48 80.24 -7.71 52.00
N PHE A 49 79.19 -7.89 51.20
CA PHE A 49 78.41 -6.78 50.66
C PHE A 49 77.71 -6.00 51.77
N GLN A 50 77.93 -4.69 51.79
CA GLN A 50 77.42 -3.76 52.79
C GLN A 50 76.32 -2.82 52.25
N GLY A 51 76.09 -2.80 50.94
CA GLY A 51 75.08 -1.96 50.29
C GLY A 51 75.62 -1.12 49.13
N VAL A 52 74.78 -0.22 48.63
CA VAL A 52 75.12 0.78 47.62
C VAL A 52 75.49 2.11 48.28
N VAL A 53 76.37 2.89 47.65
CA VAL A 53 76.82 4.19 48.14
C VAL A 53 77.18 5.10 46.96
N ASP A 54 77.04 6.41 47.10
CA ASP A 54 77.65 7.35 46.14
C ASP A 54 78.96 7.87 46.74
N ALA A 55 80.09 7.28 46.38
CA ALA A 55 81.39 7.66 46.93
C ALA A 55 81.87 9.06 46.49
N THR A 56 81.14 9.75 45.61
CA THR A 56 81.40 11.15 45.23
C THR A 56 80.71 12.17 46.14
N THR A 57 79.71 11.73 46.92
CA THR A 57 78.98 12.59 47.87
C THR A 57 78.98 12.07 49.31
N ASP A 58 78.99 10.76 49.51
CA ASP A 58 78.87 10.11 50.81
C ASP A 58 80.25 9.81 51.42
N SER A 59 80.32 9.92 52.75
CA SER A 59 81.54 9.57 53.48
C SER A 59 81.71 8.06 53.62
N ALA A 60 82.96 7.58 53.57
CA ALA A 60 83.28 6.18 53.83
C ALA A 60 82.93 5.79 55.29
N PRO A 61 82.61 4.51 55.55
CA PRO A 61 82.36 4.02 56.91
C PRO A 61 83.52 4.35 57.87
N ALA A 62 83.20 4.72 59.11
CA ALA A 62 84.21 5.12 60.10
C ALA A 62 85.11 3.96 60.61
N SER A 63 84.67 2.71 60.46
CA SER A 63 85.41 1.52 60.91
C SER A 63 85.12 0.32 60.01
N PRO A 64 85.64 0.32 58.76
CA PRO A 64 85.46 -0.82 57.85
C PRO A 64 86.31 -2.01 58.31
N SER A 65 85.77 -3.22 58.18
CA SER A 65 86.49 -4.48 58.39
C SER A 65 87.03 -5.01 57.07
N ASN A 66 88.06 -5.87 57.13
CA ASN A 66 88.64 -6.45 55.92
C ASN A 66 87.57 -7.12 55.04
N GLY A 67 87.57 -6.82 53.74
CA GLY A 67 86.63 -7.40 52.78
C GLY A 67 85.22 -6.78 52.75
N HIS A 68 84.94 -5.72 53.51
CA HIS A 68 83.70 -4.96 53.34
C HIS A 68 83.63 -4.38 51.92
N MET A 69 82.53 -4.66 51.21
CA MET A 69 82.30 -4.24 49.82
C MET A 69 81.04 -3.37 49.69
N TYR A 70 81.17 -2.26 48.99
CA TYR A 70 80.05 -1.43 48.54
C TYR A 70 79.97 -1.40 47.01
N ILE A 71 78.79 -1.17 46.45
CA ILE A 71 78.63 -0.83 45.03
C ILE A 71 78.48 0.68 44.91
N ASN A 72 79.38 1.32 44.18
CA ASN A 72 79.37 2.75 43.95
C ASN A 72 78.36 3.13 42.85
N THR A 73 77.54 4.15 43.07
CA THR A 73 76.57 4.66 42.09
C THR A 73 76.97 5.99 41.45
N GLY A 74 77.95 6.70 42.03
CA GLY A 74 78.43 7.99 41.52
C GLY A 74 79.58 7.84 40.51
N SER A 75 79.77 8.81 39.62
CA SER A 75 80.97 8.89 38.77
C SER A 75 81.66 10.24 38.94
N GLY A 76 82.94 10.24 39.32
CA GLY A 76 83.69 11.47 39.57
C GLY A 76 84.76 11.31 40.65
N ALA A 77 85.19 12.42 41.22
CA ALA A 77 86.19 12.42 42.29
C ALA A 77 85.59 11.84 43.58
N ALA A 78 86.31 10.91 44.21
CA ALA A 78 85.88 10.32 45.48
C ALA A 78 86.02 11.32 46.63
N VAL A 79 85.09 11.30 47.60
CA VAL A 79 85.23 12.07 48.84
C VAL A 79 86.47 11.60 49.60
N GLY A 80 87.23 12.52 50.21
CA GLY A 80 88.54 12.20 50.81
C GLY A 80 88.56 11.13 51.92
N SER A 81 87.39 10.76 52.47
CA SER A 81 87.25 9.62 53.39
C SER A 81 87.49 8.26 52.72
N TRP A 82 87.32 8.16 51.40
CA TRP A 82 87.59 6.96 50.60
C TRP A 82 89.08 6.85 50.30
N THR A 83 89.88 6.63 51.35
CA THR A 83 91.35 6.59 51.26
C THR A 83 91.82 5.62 50.18
N GLY A 84 92.77 6.05 49.35
CA GLY A 84 93.30 5.28 48.23
C GLY A 84 92.55 5.42 46.90
N LEU A 85 91.35 6.00 46.90
CA LEU A 85 90.61 6.30 45.69
C LEU A 85 90.75 7.77 45.31
N THR A 86 91.01 8.05 44.02
CA THR A 86 91.06 9.42 43.48
C THR A 86 89.82 9.73 42.66
N ASN A 87 89.47 8.83 41.73
CA ASN A 87 88.23 8.87 40.96
C ASN A 87 87.56 7.50 41.05
N VAL A 88 86.24 7.52 40.99
CA VAL A 88 85.39 6.35 40.92
C VAL A 88 84.41 6.50 39.77
N ASP A 89 83.99 5.38 39.20
CA ASP A 89 82.93 5.29 38.22
C ASP A 89 81.71 4.59 38.83
N SER A 90 80.52 4.82 38.25
CA SER A 90 79.32 4.07 38.62
C SER A 90 79.56 2.58 38.37
N ASP A 91 78.92 1.77 39.20
CA ASP A 91 78.90 0.32 39.17
C ASP A 91 80.22 -0.33 39.60
N GLN A 92 81.13 0.44 40.21
CA GLN A 92 82.36 -0.09 40.78
C GLN A 92 82.12 -0.74 42.15
N GLN A 93 82.78 -1.87 42.38
CA GLN A 93 82.90 -2.48 43.70
C GLN A 93 84.02 -1.78 44.46
N LEU A 94 83.68 -1.18 45.60
CA LEU A 94 84.64 -0.57 46.51
C LEU A 94 84.89 -1.53 47.67
N ILE A 95 86.11 -2.05 47.81
CA ILE A 95 86.46 -3.04 48.83
C ILE A 95 87.54 -2.48 49.75
N TRP A 96 87.34 -2.62 51.05
CA TRP A 96 88.33 -2.24 52.06
C TRP A 96 89.37 -3.34 52.29
N GLY A 97 90.65 -2.99 52.15
CA GLY A 97 91.81 -3.81 52.55
C GLY A 97 92.43 -3.26 53.84
N SER A 98 92.51 -4.10 54.87
CA SER A 98 92.97 -3.69 56.20
C SER A 98 94.49 -3.55 56.30
N ASP A 99 95.26 -4.26 55.49
CA ASP A 99 96.72 -4.24 55.55
C ASP A 99 97.29 -2.95 54.95
N GLN A 100 96.66 -2.43 53.88
CA GLN A 100 97.00 -1.14 53.29
C GLN A 100 96.20 0.04 53.86
N ALA A 101 95.20 -0.23 54.71
CA ALA A 101 94.24 0.77 55.19
C ALA A 101 93.68 1.63 54.04
N SER A 102 93.30 0.96 52.95
CA SER A 102 92.93 1.58 51.69
C SER A 102 91.71 0.91 51.07
N TRP A 103 90.90 1.71 50.39
CA TRP A 103 89.85 1.22 49.50
C TRP A 103 90.44 0.90 48.13
N PHE A 104 89.94 -0.19 47.54
CA PHE A 104 90.24 -0.61 46.19
C PHE A 104 88.96 -0.60 45.37
N ALA A 105 89.02 0.01 44.18
CA ALA A 105 87.92 0.00 43.24
C ALA A 105 88.14 -1.11 42.20
N PHE A 106 87.15 -1.97 42.03
CA PHE A 106 87.13 -3.06 41.07
C PHE A 106 85.90 -2.96 40.16
N GLY A 107 86.02 -3.41 38.92
CA GLY A 107 84.96 -3.26 37.93
C GLY A 107 84.74 -1.80 37.50
N GLY A 108 83.63 -1.55 36.81
CA GLY A 108 83.26 -0.22 36.29
C GLY A 108 82.87 -0.23 34.81
N LYS A 109 82.20 0.84 34.39
CA LYS A 109 81.61 1.14 33.07
C LYS A 109 81.82 0.09 31.97
N HIS A 110 81.01 -0.97 31.98
CA HIS A 110 79.99 -1.28 30.94
C HIS A 110 79.35 -2.67 31.19
N ASP A 111 78.17 -2.71 31.79
CA ASP A 111 76.99 -3.44 31.27
C ASP A 111 75.78 -2.91 32.07
N PRO A 112 74.68 -2.44 31.42
CA PRO A 112 73.51 -1.93 32.13
C PRO A 112 72.74 -3.10 32.73
N GLY A 113 73.30 -3.68 33.78
CA GLY A 113 72.57 -4.60 34.65
C GLY A 113 71.42 -3.88 35.34
N VAL A 114 70.50 -4.65 35.90
CA VAL A 114 69.40 -4.10 36.69
C VAL A 114 69.98 -3.50 37.98
N VAL A 115 70.03 -2.18 38.06
CA VAL A 115 70.53 -1.44 39.24
C VAL A 115 69.46 -1.31 40.32
N GLU A 116 68.19 -1.24 39.93
CA GLU A 116 67.05 -1.19 40.84
C GLU A 116 65.78 -1.75 40.18
N VAL A 117 64.98 -2.50 40.95
CA VAL A 117 63.60 -2.86 40.59
C VAL A 117 62.67 -2.25 41.64
N ARG A 118 61.72 -1.42 41.20
CA ARG A 118 60.66 -0.86 42.04
C ARG A 118 59.34 -1.55 41.72
N GLU A 119 58.47 -1.69 42.72
CA GLU A 119 57.10 -2.13 42.49
C GLU A 119 56.36 -1.16 41.56
N GLY A 120 55.51 -1.70 40.70
CA GLY A 120 54.77 -0.95 39.68
C GLY A 120 53.54 -1.70 39.22
N ILE A 121 52.85 -1.20 38.19
CA ILE A 121 51.72 -1.92 37.60
C ILE A 121 52.23 -3.25 37.06
N ALA A 122 51.63 -4.36 37.52
CA ALA A 122 51.96 -5.74 37.15
C ALA A 122 53.38 -6.24 37.51
N ILE A 123 54.23 -5.41 38.14
CA ILE A 123 55.52 -5.84 38.71
C ILE A 123 55.35 -6.00 40.21
N LEU A 124 55.43 -7.24 40.69
CA LEU A 124 55.37 -7.55 42.11
C LEU A 124 56.79 -7.85 42.59
N VAL A 125 57.20 -7.12 43.62
CA VAL A 125 58.45 -7.37 44.35
C VAL A 125 58.06 -7.98 45.69
N ASN A 126 58.51 -9.21 45.95
CA ASN A 126 58.37 -9.84 47.26
C ASN A 126 59.74 -9.88 47.93
N ASP A 127 59.91 -9.03 48.94
CA ASP A 127 61.11 -8.81 49.73
C ASP A 127 61.04 -9.43 51.14
N SER A 128 60.05 -10.30 51.39
CA SER A 128 59.87 -10.98 52.68
C SER A 128 61.11 -11.77 53.14
N ASP A 129 61.95 -12.20 52.20
CA ASP A 129 63.32 -12.65 52.45
C ASP A 129 64.30 -11.65 51.82
N ALA A 130 64.88 -10.77 52.64
CA ALA A 130 65.82 -9.75 52.18
C ALA A 130 67.10 -10.33 51.56
N ALA A 131 67.45 -11.59 51.83
CA ALA A 131 68.57 -12.27 51.19
C ALA A 131 68.20 -12.88 49.83
N ARG A 132 66.90 -13.04 49.55
CA ARG A 132 66.37 -13.64 48.32
C ARG A 132 65.06 -12.96 47.87
N PRO A 133 65.10 -11.67 47.51
CA PRO A 133 63.92 -11.01 46.95
C PRO A 133 63.54 -11.69 45.62
N THR A 134 62.24 -11.80 45.37
CA THR A 134 61.71 -12.32 44.11
C THR A 134 60.93 -11.24 43.38
N VAL A 135 61.11 -11.17 42.06
CA VAL A 135 60.36 -10.28 41.18
C VAL A 135 59.53 -11.13 40.25
N SER A 136 58.23 -10.87 40.20
CA SER A 136 57.31 -11.55 39.29
C SER A 136 56.49 -10.55 38.49
N VAL A 137 56.12 -10.96 37.27
CA VAL A 137 55.13 -10.26 36.46
C VAL A 137 53.78 -10.95 36.63
N ASP A 138 52.78 -10.23 37.12
CA ASP A 138 51.40 -10.71 37.16
C ASP A 138 50.77 -10.56 35.78
N ARG A 139 50.48 -11.70 35.14
CA ARG A 139 49.91 -11.76 33.78
C ARG A 139 48.39 -11.77 33.78
N ASP A 140 47.77 -11.84 34.96
CA ASP A 140 46.32 -11.85 35.13
C ASP A 140 45.77 -10.43 35.32
N VAL A 141 46.64 -9.46 35.65
CA VAL A 141 46.34 -8.03 35.49
C VAL A 141 46.08 -7.78 34.01
N LEU A 142 44.81 -7.48 33.68
CA LEU A 142 44.37 -7.19 32.33
C LEU A 142 45.32 -6.18 31.68
N ASP A 143 46.08 -6.71 30.74
CA ASP A 143 47.32 -6.14 30.25
C ASP A 143 47.05 -4.81 29.53
N THR A 144 47.17 -3.71 30.25
CA THR A 144 47.11 -2.36 29.68
C THR A 144 48.41 -2.03 28.94
N TRP A 145 49.42 -2.90 29.01
CA TRP A 145 50.74 -2.69 28.41
C TRP A 145 50.87 -3.22 26.99
N TYR A 146 49.99 -4.12 26.52
CA TYR A 146 50.13 -4.69 25.17
C TYR A 146 48.80 -4.83 24.43
N PHE A 147 48.23 -3.71 24.03
CA PHE A 147 47.48 -3.71 22.77
C PHE A 147 48.47 -4.01 21.64
N THR A 148 48.50 -5.26 21.15
CA THR A 148 49.20 -5.56 19.90
C THR A 148 48.46 -4.87 18.76
N GLN A 149 49.17 -4.45 17.70
CA GLN A 149 48.54 -3.87 16.51
C GLN A 149 47.42 -4.77 15.99
N ASP A 150 47.63 -6.09 16.04
CA ASP A 150 46.63 -7.10 15.65
C ASP A 150 45.38 -7.05 16.53
N SER A 151 45.52 -6.97 17.86
CA SER A 151 44.37 -6.88 18.77
C SER A 151 43.56 -5.60 18.62
N VAL A 152 44.23 -4.47 18.32
CA VAL A 152 43.56 -3.20 18.04
C VAL A 152 42.86 -3.26 16.69
N GLN A 153 43.51 -3.86 15.70
CA GLN A 153 42.95 -4.03 14.36
C GLN A 153 41.74 -4.95 14.39
N GLU A 154 41.78 -6.06 15.13
CA GLU A 154 40.63 -6.95 15.32
C GLU A 154 39.43 -6.23 15.97
N ILE A 155 39.67 -5.35 16.95
CA ILE A 155 38.60 -4.55 17.56
C ILE A 155 38.04 -3.51 16.57
N ILE A 156 38.90 -2.83 15.81
CA ILE A 156 38.50 -1.86 14.77
C ILE A 156 37.69 -2.55 13.68
N ASP A 157 38.15 -3.73 13.23
CA ASP A 157 37.49 -4.53 12.20
C ASP A 157 36.16 -5.08 12.71
N ALA A 158 36.08 -5.60 13.94
CA ALA A 158 34.84 -6.09 14.53
C ALA A 158 33.79 -4.98 14.71
N VAL A 159 34.20 -3.79 15.13
CA VAL A 159 33.31 -2.61 15.24
C VAL A 159 32.91 -2.10 13.85
N GLY A 160 33.85 -2.06 12.91
CA GLY A 160 33.61 -1.71 11.51
C GLY A 160 32.60 -2.65 10.85
N ASP A 161 32.77 -3.95 11.02
CA ASP A 161 31.88 -5.00 10.53
C ASP A 161 30.52 -4.94 11.20
N SER A 162 30.44 -4.76 12.52
CA SER A 162 29.15 -4.64 13.22
C SER A 162 28.34 -3.45 12.72
N ASN A 163 28.99 -2.29 12.56
CA ASN A 163 28.35 -1.10 11.99
C ASN A 163 27.97 -1.32 10.52
N HIS A 164 28.84 -1.96 9.74
CA HIS A 164 28.58 -2.30 8.34
C HIS A 164 27.40 -3.27 8.19
N GLN A 165 27.30 -4.31 9.01
CA GLN A 165 26.17 -5.26 9.02
C GLN A 165 24.87 -4.58 9.43
N LEU A 166 24.91 -3.69 10.43
CA LEU A 166 23.74 -2.89 10.81
C LEU A 166 23.30 -1.99 9.65
N ILE A 167 24.23 -1.30 8.99
CA ILE A 167 23.96 -0.43 7.84
C ILE A 167 23.40 -1.24 6.66
N LEU A 168 24.00 -2.39 6.33
CA LEU A 168 23.52 -3.30 5.28
C LEU A 168 22.10 -3.81 5.58
N GLY A 169 21.84 -4.21 6.84
CA GLY A 169 20.52 -4.63 7.28
C GLY A 169 19.48 -3.51 7.11
N ILE A 170 19.81 -2.30 7.53
CA ILE A 170 18.95 -1.12 7.35
C ILE A 170 18.72 -0.81 5.86
N LEU A 171 19.76 -0.84 5.02
CA LEU A 171 19.66 -0.59 3.58
C LEU A 171 18.78 -1.64 2.87
N ASN A 172 18.94 -2.92 3.22
CA ASN A 172 18.13 -3.99 2.67
C ASN A 172 16.67 -3.82 3.07
N SER A 173 16.39 -3.60 4.36
CA SER A 173 15.03 -3.33 4.83
C SER A 173 14.42 -2.09 4.18
N LEU A 174 15.18 -1.01 3.98
CA LEU A 174 14.71 0.19 3.31
C LEU A 174 14.42 -0.06 1.82
N THR A 175 15.24 -0.87 1.16
CA THR A 175 15.06 -1.24 -0.25
C THR A 175 13.82 -2.10 -0.45
N GLU A 176 13.65 -3.15 0.35
CA GLU A 176 12.44 -3.99 0.34
C GLU A 176 11.19 -3.16 0.65
N LEU A 177 11.30 -2.26 1.63
CA LEU A 177 10.22 -1.38 2.02
C LEU A 177 9.87 -0.38 0.90
N ASN A 178 10.84 0.10 0.12
CA ASN A 178 10.58 0.96 -1.04
C ASN A 178 10.00 0.19 -2.23
N GLN A 179 10.32 -1.10 -2.38
CA GLN A 179 9.77 -1.93 -3.45
C GLN A 179 8.32 -2.37 -3.18
N ASN A 180 7.92 -2.45 -1.91
CA ASN A 180 6.62 -3.02 -1.51
C ASN A 180 5.55 -1.95 -1.19
N LYS A 181 5.81 -0.67 -1.44
CA LYS A 181 4.88 0.43 -1.19
C LYS A 181 4.43 1.06 -2.50
N VAL A 182 3.23 1.62 -2.47
CA VAL A 182 2.77 2.60 -3.46
C VAL A 182 3.03 4.01 -2.91
N ASP A 183 3.72 4.86 -3.67
CA ASP A 183 4.07 6.22 -3.24
C ASP A 183 2.89 7.20 -3.29
N ARG A 184 2.82 8.11 -2.30
CA ARG A 184 1.78 9.15 -2.22
C ARG A 184 1.85 10.18 -3.36
N ALA A 185 3.05 10.40 -3.90
CA ALA A 185 3.26 11.30 -5.05
C ALA A 185 2.84 10.65 -6.38
N GLY A 186 2.50 9.36 -6.36
CA GLY A 186 2.23 8.54 -7.54
C GLY A 186 3.30 7.47 -7.72
N ASP A 187 2.88 6.33 -8.26
CA ASP A 187 3.72 5.18 -8.58
C ASP A 187 3.16 4.50 -9.84
N THR A 188 3.96 3.68 -10.53
CA THR A 188 3.53 2.86 -11.66
C THR A 188 3.44 1.40 -11.23
N MET A 189 2.23 0.89 -10.99
CA MET A 189 2.01 -0.51 -10.64
C MET A 189 2.05 -1.41 -11.89
N THR A 190 2.90 -2.44 -11.88
CA THR A 190 2.83 -3.55 -12.84
C THR A 190 2.23 -4.77 -12.15
N GLY A 191 1.03 -5.18 -12.55
CA GLY A 191 0.28 -6.28 -11.93
C GLY A 191 -0.87 -5.80 -11.04
N ASP A 192 -1.56 -6.76 -10.42
CA ASP A 192 -2.77 -6.50 -9.63
C ASP A 192 -2.45 -6.03 -8.20
N LEU A 193 -3.24 -5.08 -7.69
CA LEU A 193 -3.22 -4.65 -6.29
C LEU A 193 -4.32 -5.38 -5.51
N THR A 194 -3.94 -6.35 -4.68
CA THR A 194 -4.87 -7.08 -3.81
C THR A 194 -5.12 -6.30 -2.51
N LEU A 195 -6.35 -5.84 -2.31
CA LEU A 195 -6.77 -5.15 -1.08
C LEU A 195 -7.37 -6.15 -0.08
N PRO A 196 -7.20 -5.95 1.24
CA PRO A 196 -7.67 -6.90 2.25
C PRO A 196 -9.18 -6.87 2.50
N GLN A 197 -9.86 -5.78 2.13
CA GLN A 197 -11.29 -5.59 2.35
C GLN A 197 -11.86 -4.53 1.38
N ASP A 198 -13.19 -4.46 1.34
CA ASP A 198 -13.95 -3.47 0.57
C ASP A 198 -13.85 -2.05 1.17
N PRO A 199 -14.04 -0.99 0.36
CA PRO A 199 -13.94 0.39 0.81
C PRO A 199 -15.02 0.73 1.86
N THR A 200 -14.61 1.32 2.98
CA THR A 200 -15.49 1.85 4.04
C THR A 200 -15.52 3.38 4.10
N ASN A 201 -14.52 4.06 3.53
CA ASN A 201 -14.49 5.52 3.40
C ASN A 201 -14.59 5.93 1.92
N PRO A 202 -15.15 7.12 1.61
CA PRO A 202 -15.29 7.59 0.22
C PRO A 202 -13.98 7.71 -0.58
N LEU A 203 -12.84 7.82 0.10
CA LEU A 203 -11.52 7.96 -0.53
C LEU A 203 -10.70 6.67 -0.50
N HIS A 204 -11.29 5.53 -0.13
CA HIS A 204 -10.63 4.24 -0.26
C HIS A 204 -10.61 3.78 -1.71
N ALA A 205 -9.58 3.02 -2.09
CA ALA A 205 -9.59 2.28 -3.35
C ALA A 205 -10.71 1.22 -3.31
N ALA A 206 -11.50 1.13 -4.37
CA ALA A 206 -12.55 0.13 -4.49
C ALA A 206 -12.00 -1.19 -5.04
N THR A 207 -12.36 -2.31 -4.40
CA THR A 207 -12.09 -3.65 -4.94
C THR A 207 -13.04 -3.94 -6.10
N LYS A 208 -12.65 -4.87 -6.99
CA LYS A 208 -13.57 -5.37 -8.03
C LYS A 208 -14.82 -6.00 -7.42
N GLN A 209 -14.68 -6.75 -6.31
CA GLN A 209 -15.84 -7.39 -5.66
C GLN A 209 -16.86 -6.36 -5.16
N TYR A 210 -16.41 -5.22 -4.63
CA TYR A 210 -17.29 -4.16 -4.16
C TYR A 210 -18.08 -3.59 -5.33
N VAL A 211 -17.40 -3.21 -6.42
CA VAL A 211 -18.05 -2.69 -7.63
C VAL A 211 -19.02 -3.71 -8.24
N ASP A 212 -18.62 -4.98 -8.32
CA ASP A 212 -19.49 -6.04 -8.84
C ASP A 212 -20.74 -6.23 -7.96
N GLN A 213 -20.62 -6.14 -6.64
CA GLN A 213 -21.75 -6.24 -5.71
C GLN A 213 -22.70 -5.04 -5.84
N GLU A 214 -22.17 -3.82 -5.91
CA GLU A 214 -22.98 -2.62 -6.13
C GLU A 214 -23.74 -2.71 -7.46
N ILE A 215 -23.08 -3.16 -8.53
CA ILE A 215 -23.69 -3.37 -9.85
C ILE A 215 -24.73 -4.51 -9.81
N ALA A 216 -24.43 -5.62 -9.15
CA ALA A 216 -25.39 -6.72 -9.01
C ALA A 216 -26.62 -6.31 -8.18
N GLY A 217 -26.46 -5.36 -7.26
CA GLY A 217 -27.53 -4.73 -6.50
C GLY A 217 -28.38 -3.76 -7.32
N LEU A 218 -27.90 -3.31 -8.49
CA LEU A 218 -28.71 -2.61 -9.48
C LEU A 218 -29.66 -3.62 -10.13
N THR A 219 -30.72 -3.92 -9.39
CA THR A 219 -31.84 -4.70 -9.91
C THR A 219 -32.54 -3.80 -10.91
N PHE A 220 -32.21 -3.94 -12.19
CA PHE A 220 -33.10 -3.52 -13.26
C PHE A 220 -34.27 -4.50 -13.24
N ASP A 221 -35.15 -4.37 -12.24
CA ASP A 221 -36.28 -5.27 -12.20
C ASP A 221 -37.07 -5.06 -13.49
N SER A 222 -37.60 -6.16 -14.02
CA SER A 222 -38.41 -6.12 -15.23
C SER A 222 -39.51 -5.08 -15.06
N SER A 223 -40.07 -4.90 -13.86
CA SER A 223 -41.13 -3.91 -13.62
C SER A 223 -40.70 -2.45 -13.79
N THR A 224 -39.44 -2.08 -13.59
CA THR A 224 -38.94 -0.71 -13.72
C THR A 224 -38.66 -0.42 -15.19
N ILE A 225 -38.17 -1.42 -15.92
CA ILE A 225 -38.04 -1.39 -17.38
C ILE A 225 -39.42 -1.45 -18.05
N ASP A 226 -40.33 -2.31 -17.57
CA ASP A 226 -41.70 -2.50 -18.05
C ASP A 226 -42.58 -1.30 -17.71
N ASN A 227 -42.33 -0.58 -16.61
CA ASN A 227 -43.00 0.69 -16.33
C ASN A 227 -42.50 1.78 -17.28
N LEU A 228 -41.20 1.83 -17.57
CA LEU A 228 -40.64 2.78 -18.52
C LEU A 228 -41.04 2.47 -19.98
N ILE A 229 -41.19 1.19 -20.32
CA ILE A 229 -41.65 0.73 -21.63
C ILE A 229 -43.18 0.81 -21.73
N GLY A 230 -43.91 0.46 -20.68
CA GLY A 230 -45.37 0.52 -20.60
C GLY A 230 -45.89 1.95 -20.63
N GLU A 231 -45.23 2.89 -19.95
CA GLU A 231 -45.58 4.31 -20.05
C GLU A 231 -45.32 4.90 -21.46
N VAL A 232 -44.46 4.26 -22.27
CA VAL A 232 -44.10 4.73 -23.62
C VAL A 232 -44.81 3.94 -24.74
N ILE A 233 -45.23 2.69 -24.51
CA ILE A 233 -45.75 1.75 -25.54
C ILE A 233 -47.14 1.19 -25.18
N ASP A 234 -47.50 1.16 -23.89
CA ASP A 234 -48.74 0.58 -23.37
C ASP A 234 -49.51 1.60 -22.51
N SER A 235 -49.51 2.87 -22.94
CA SER A 235 -50.43 3.82 -22.35
C SER A 235 -51.85 3.31 -22.65
N ASP A 236 -52.64 3.07 -21.61
CA ASP A 236 -54.08 2.73 -21.69
C ASP A 236 -54.91 3.70 -22.56
N ASP A 237 -54.30 4.81 -23.00
CA ASP A 237 -54.83 5.80 -23.93
C ASP A 237 -54.83 5.36 -25.42
N LEU A 238 -54.17 4.26 -25.80
CA LEU A 238 -54.04 3.83 -27.20
C LEU A 238 -54.47 2.37 -27.42
N VAL A 239 -55.19 2.15 -28.53
CA VAL A 239 -55.50 0.80 -29.04
C VAL A 239 -54.35 0.33 -29.94
N HIS A 240 -53.73 -0.81 -29.63
CA HIS A 240 -52.62 -1.33 -30.44
C HIS A 240 -53.06 -1.82 -31.83
N VAL A 241 -52.20 -1.59 -32.84
CA VAL A 241 -52.43 -2.02 -34.24
C VAL A 241 -52.41 -3.55 -34.40
N ALA A 242 -51.68 -4.26 -33.54
CA ALA A 242 -51.59 -5.72 -33.57
C ALA A 242 -52.80 -6.43 -32.88
N GLY A 243 -53.68 -5.65 -32.26
CA GLY A 243 -54.82 -6.14 -31.50
C GLY A 243 -54.78 -5.69 -30.05
N ASP A 244 -55.96 -5.48 -29.48
CA ASP A 244 -56.19 -5.03 -28.11
C ASP A 244 -57.53 -5.60 -27.63
N THR A 245 -57.72 -5.67 -26.31
CA THR A 245 -58.98 -6.07 -25.68
C THR A 245 -59.67 -4.86 -25.06
N MET A 246 -60.61 -4.26 -25.80
CA MET A 246 -61.40 -3.13 -25.29
C MET A 246 -62.37 -3.59 -24.18
N THR A 247 -62.11 -3.18 -22.94
CA THR A 247 -62.96 -3.49 -21.76
C THR A 247 -64.01 -2.40 -21.47
N GLY A 248 -63.99 -1.30 -22.23
CA GLY A 248 -64.91 -0.15 -22.13
C GLY A 248 -65.40 0.38 -23.48
N PHE A 249 -66.11 1.51 -23.47
CA PHE A 249 -66.64 2.13 -24.69
C PHE A 249 -65.54 2.86 -25.47
N LEU A 250 -65.46 2.58 -26.78
CA LEU A 250 -64.67 3.39 -27.72
C LEU A 250 -65.49 4.60 -28.19
N THR A 251 -65.02 5.81 -27.86
CA THR A 251 -65.63 7.06 -28.34
C THR A 251 -64.81 7.63 -29.49
N LEU A 252 -65.40 7.70 -30.69
CA LEU A 252 -64.75 8.26 -31.87
C LEU A 252 -64.96 9.78 -31.91
N HIS A 253 -63.94 10.53 -32.34
CA HIS A 253 -63.96 12.00 -32.33
C HIS A 253 -64.82 12.60 -33.46
N SER A 254 -65.07 11.86 -34.55
CA SER A 254 -65.87 12.31 -35.69
C SER A 254 -66.42 11.16 -36.52
N ASP A 255 -67.28 11.50 -37.47
CA ASP A 255 -67.76 10.60 -38.50
C ASP A 255 -66.65 10.16 -39.47
N PRO A 256 -66.79 9.00 -40.14
CA PRO A 256 -65.77 8.45 -41.03
C PRO A 256 -65.60 9.25 -42.33
N SER A 257 -64.36 9.57 -42.70
CA SER A 257 -63.98 10.17 -43.99
C SER A 257 -63.49 9.15 -45.03
N ASP A 258 -62.92 8.03 -44.59
CA ASP A 258 -62.37 6.99 -45.45
C ASP A 258 -63.12 5.66 -45.29
N SER A 259 -63.09 4.84 -46.34
CA SER A 259 -63.82 3.56 -46.41
C SER A 259 -63.46 2.56 -45.32
N MET A 260 -62.27 2.69 -44.73
CA MET A 260 -61.75 1.78 -43.69
C MET A 260 -61.81 2.39 -42.29
N HIS A 261 -62.39 3.59 -42.13
CA HIS A 261 -62.60 4.18 -40.81
C HIS A 261 -63.75 3.48 -40.08
N ALA A 262 -63.63 3.40 -38.76
CA ALA A 262 -64.75 3.00 -37.91
C ALA A 262 -65.87 4.05 -38.00
N ALA A 263 -67.11 3.61 -38.15
CA ALA A 263 -68.26 4.51 -38.25
C ALA A 263 -68.88 4.77 -36.87
N THR A 264 -69.23 6.03 -36.59
CA THR A 264 -70.06 6.37 -35.42
C THR A 264 -71.48 5.85 -35.63
N LYS A 265 -72.19 5.52 -34.54
CA LYS A 265 -73.62 5.17 -34.63
C LYS A 265 -74.45 6.30 -35.26
N SER A 266 -74.15 7.56 -34.89
CA SER A 266 -74.84 8.74 -35.43
C SER A 266 -74.69 8.86 -36.94
N TYR A 267 -73.51 8.57 -37.49
CA TYR A 267 -73.28 8.57 -38.93
C TYR A 267 -74.16 7.52 -39.63
N VAL A 268 -74.16 6.28 -39.13
CA VAL A 268 -74.96 5.19 -39.71
C VAL A 268 -76.45 5.50 -39.64
N ASP A 269 -76.93 5.98 -38.48
CA ASP A 269 -78.33 6.35 -38.29
C ASP A 269 -78.73 7.51 -39.24
N ALA A 270 -77.84 8.49 -39.47
CA ALA A 270 -78.07 9.58 -40.43
C ALA A 270 -78.14 9.09 -41.89
N GLN A 271 -77.24 8.17 -42.29
CA GLN A 271 -77.27 7.58 -43.65
C GLN A 271 -78.55 6.78 -43.89
N ILE A 272 -79.00 6.01 -42.88
CA ILE A 272 -80.26 5.26 -42.94
C ILE A 272 -81.45 6.20 -43.10
N THR A 273 -81.49 7.27 -42.31
CA THR A 273 -82.58 8.27 -42.37
C THR A 273 -82.63 8.97 -43.72
N ALA A 274 -81.47 9.31 -44.28
CA ALA A 274 -81.39 9.93 -45.60
C ALA A 274 -81.89 8.98 -46.70
N LEU A 275 -81.53 7.69 -46.63
CA LEU A 275 -82.01 6.67 -47.55
C LEU A 275 -83.53 6.48 -47.45
N ASP A 276 -84.07 6.43 -46.24
CA ASP A 276 -85.50 6.29 -45.96
C ASP A 276 -86.29 7.46 -46.56
N SER A 277 -85.84 8.69 -46.31
CA SER A 277 -86.45 9.90 -46.87
C SER A 277 -86.39 9.94 -48.41
N ALA A 278 -85.29 9.48 -48.99
CA ALA A 278 -85.13 9.40 -50.45
C ALA A 278 -86.06 8.35 -51.05
N MET A 279 -86.25 7.22 -50.36
CA MET A 279 -87.20 6.18 -50.77
C MET A 279 -88.63 6.69 -50.71
N ASP A 280 -89.04 7.32 -49.60
CA ASP A 280 -90.37 7.92 -49.47
C ASP A 280 -90.65 8.94 -50.58
N SER A 281 -89.67 9.83 -50.85
CA SER A 281 -89.76 10.81 -51.94
C SER A 281 -89.89 10.14 -53.31
N ALA A 282 -89.20 9.02 -53.54
CA ALA A 282 -89.28 8.29 -54.80
C ALA A 282 -90.62 7.58 -54.98
N LEU A 283 -91.24 7.07 -53.90
CA LEU A 283 -92.59 6.50 -53.94
C LEU A 283 -93.64 7.59 -54.19
N ASP A 284 -93.53 8.74 -53.52
CA ASP A 284 -94.46 9.86 -53.67
C ASP A 284 -94.46 10.43 -55.10
N ASN A 285 -93.26 10.62 -55.68
CA ASN A 285 -93.12 11.04 -57.07
C ASN A 285 -93.70 10.03 -58.07
N LYS A 286 -93.65 8.72 -57.79
CA LYS A 286 -94.30 7.71 -58.65
C LYS A 286 -95.82 7.72 -58.52
N ALA A 287 -96.35 7.99 -57.33
CA ALA A 287 -97.77 8.14 -57.12
C ALA A 287 -98.31 9.40 -57.82
N SER A 288 -97.56 10.51 -57.79
CA SER A 288 -97.94 11.79 -58.38
C SER A 288 -97.69 11.88 -59.90
N ALA A 289 -96.59 11.33 -60.43
CA ALA A 289 -96.19 11.53 -61.82
C ALA A 289 -96.92 10.65 -62.85
N THR A 290 -97.80 9.73 -62.42
CA THR A 290 -98.49 8.81 -63.35
C THR A 290 -100.01 8.93 -63.37
N VAL A 291 -100.62 9.68 -62.44
CA VAL A 291 -102.04 10.08 -62.53
C VAL A 291 -102.13 11.50 -61.98
N ASP A 292 -102.26 12.47 -62.86
CA ASP A 292 -102.64 13.83 -62.47
C ASP A 292 -104.07 13.78 -61.92
N LEU A 293 -104.18 13.63 -60.59
CA LEU A 293 -105.43 13.71 -59.85
C LEU A 293 -105.61 15.11 -59.23
N THR A 294 -104.88 16.13 -59.72
CA THR A 294 -105.02 17.49 -59.20
C THR A 294 -106.40 18.08 -59.49
N ASP A 295 -107.09 17.51 -60.46
CA ASP A 295 -108.46 17.82 -60.82
C ASP A 295 -109.49 16.92 -60.11
N VAL A 296 -109.11 16.04 -59.18
CA VAL A 296 -110.05 15.24 -58.37
C VAL A 296 -110.08 15.78 -56.94
N ASP A 297 -111.28 16.01 -56.41
CA ASP A 297 -111.46 16.50 -55.05
C ASP A 297 -110.80 15.56 -54.02
N SER A 298 -109.93 16.13 -53.21
CA SER A 298 -109.19 15.50 -52.12
C SER A 298 -110.05 14.89 -51.00
N SER A 299 -111.36 15.19 -50.96
CA SER A 299 -112.28 14.64 -49.97
C SER A 299 -112.51 13.13 -50.12
N GLY A 300 -112.26 12.56 -51.31
CA GLY A 300 -112.35 11.13 -51.62
C GLY A 300 -113.80 10.61 -51.70
N PRO A 301 -114.15 9.79 -52.72
CA PRO A 301 -115.51 9.28 -52.83
C PRO A 301 -115.84 8.24 -51.75
N SER A 302 -117.04 8.33 -51.17
CA SER A 302 -117.60 7.27 -50.33
C SER A 302 -118.15 6.11 -51.17
N HIS A 303 -118.31 4.94 -50.56
CA HIS A 303 -118.83 3.76 -51.25
C HIS A 303 -120.19 4.05 -51.90
N GLY A 304 -120.28 3.86 -53.21
CA GLY A 304 -121.50 4.10 -53.99
C GLY A 304 -121.55 5.46 -54.70
N GLN A 305 -120.61 6.36 -54.42
CA GLN A 305 -120.52 7.65 -55.10
C GLN A 305 -119.76 7.54 -56.43
N ILE A 306 -120.10 8.43 -57.37
CA ILE A 306 -119.39 8.60 -58.63
C ILE A 306 -118.64 9.92 -58.64
N LEU A 307 -117.51 9.98 -59.35
CA LEU A 307 -116.82 11.24 -59.62
C LEU A 307 -117.47 11.91 -60.81
N MET A 308 -117.95 13.14 -60.60
CA MET A 308 -118.56 13.95 -61.64
C MET A 308 -117.80 15.27 -61.74
N TYR A 309 -117.47 15.68 -62.97
CA TYR A 309 -116.79 16.96 -63.18
C TYR A 309 -117.73 18.11 -62.85
N ASP A 310 -117.39 18.87 -61.82
CA ASP A 310 -118.04 20.11 -61.45
C ASP A 310 -117.34 21.26 -62.21
N SER A 311 -118.04 21.80 -63.21
CA SER A 311 -117.50 22.90 -64.03
C SER A 311 -117.35 24.21 -63.27
N ASP A 312 -118.08 24.41 -62.17
CA ASP A 312 -118.02 25.64 -61.37
C ASP A 312 -116.79 25.59 -60.43
N ALA A 313 -116.48 24.41 -59.90
CA ALA A 313 -115.28 24.16 -59.08
C ALA A 313 -114.03 23.82 -59.92
N GLY A 314 -114.21 23.42 -61.17
CA GLY A 314 -113.13 23.00 -62.08
C GLY A 314 -112.48 21.67 -61.70
N GLN A 315 -113.17 20.81 -60.95
CA GLN A 315 -112.67 19.53 -60.41
C GLN A 315 -113.74 18.44 -60.46
N TYR A 316 -113.33 17.17 -60.50
CA TYR A 316 -114.16 16.00 -60.28
C TYR A 316 -114.51 15.87 -58.80
N THR A 317 -115.78 16.05 -58.46
CA THR A 317 -116.29 15.92 -57.08
C THR A 317 -117.07 14.61 -56.92
N PRO A 318 -116.98 13.94 -55.75
CA PRO A 318 -117.86 12.82 -55.44
C PRO A 318 -119.31 13.28 -55.30
N VAL A 319 -120.22 12.65 -56.04
CA VAL A 319 -121.66 12.85 -55.89
C VAL A 319 -122.36 11.51 -55.70
N ASP A 320 -123.38 11.51 -54.83
CA ASP A 320 -124.34 10.41 -54.79
C ASP A 320 -125.03 10.35 -56.17
N ILE A 321 -125.17 9.14 -56.73
CA ILE A 321 -125.73 8.97 -58.07
C ILE A 321 -127.15 9.59 -58.18
N GLU A 322 -127.88 9.64 -57.06
CA GLU A 322 -129.22 10.22 -56.96
C GLU A 322 -129.24 11.76 -56.95
N GLN A 323 -128.11 12.41 -56.68
CA GLN A 323 -127.98 13.88 -56.57
C GLN A 323 -127.37 14.54 -57.81
N ALA A 324 -126.96 13.76 -58.82
CA ALA A 324 -126.26 14.22 -60.03
C ALA A 324 -127.09 15.12 -60.98
N GLY A 325 -128.31 15.55 -60.59
CA GLY A 325 -128.87 16.84 -61.00
C GLY A 325 -129.14 17.10 -62.48
N GLY A 326 -129.15 16.09 -63.33
CA GLY A 326 -129.56 16.18 -64.73
C GLY A 326 -130.37 14.94 -65.06
N GLY A 327 -131.59 15.11 -65.57
CA GLY A 327 -132.51 14.01 -65.79
C GLY A 327 -131.87 12.82 -66.51
N VAL A 328 -132.53 11.68 -66.33
CA VAL A 328 -132.42 10.42 -67.07
C VAL A 328 -131.39 9.37 -66.71
N ALA A 329 -131.72 8.59 -65.68
CA ALA A 329 -131.57 7.14 -65.71
C ALA A 329 -132.67 6.52 -64.85
N HIS A 330 -133.71 5.96 -65.47
CA HIS A 330 -134.66 5.11 -64.73
C HIS A 330 -134.05 3.71 -64.64
N TRP A 331 -133.91 3.18 -63.42
CA TRP A 331 -133.44 1.82 -63.14
C TRP A 331 -134.66 0.96 -62.78
N ASP A 332 -135.19 0.20 -63.73
CA ASP A 332 -136.26 -0.77 -63.47
C ASP A 332 -136.12 -2.00 -64.39
N SER A 333 -136.73 -3.10 -64.01
CA SER A 333 -136.83 -4.35 -64.75
C SER A 333 -137.82 -4.30 -65.91
N VAL A 334 -138.84 -3.43 -65.81
CA VAL A 334 -139.90 -3.30 -66.81
C VAL A 334 -139.72 -1.99 -67.58
N PRO A 335 -139.71 -2.00 -68.93
CA PRO A 335 -139.65 -0.78 -69.70
C PRO A 335 -140.94 0.05 -69.52
N PRO A 336 -140.86 1.38 -69.50
CA PRO A 336 -142.01 2.24 -69.21
C PRO A 336 -143.10 2.16 -70.27
N GLU A 337 -144.36 2.21 -69.85
CA GLU A 337 -145.53 2.01 -70.74
C GLU A 337 -145.79 3.17 -71.72
N THR A 338 -145.19 4.34 -71.51
CA THR A 338 -145.22 5.45 -72.46
C THR A 338 -143.79 5.83 -72.87
N PRO A 339 -143.49 6.00 -74.18
CA PRO A 339 -142.14 6.33 -74.62
C PRO A 339 -141.70 7.68 -74.06
N PHE A 340 -140.49 7.70 -73.50
CA PHE A 340 -139.86 8.89 -72.96
C PHE A 340 -139.52 9.91 -74.06
N THR A 341 -139.36 11.17 -73.66
CA THR A 341 -138.88 12.24 -74.55
C THR A 341 -137.50 11.89 -75.11
N ASN A 342 -137.20 12.29 -76.35
CA ASN A 342 -135.92 12.01 -77.00
C ASN A 342 -134.72 12.54 -76.16
N GLY A 343 -133.68 11.71 -76.00
CA GLY A 343 -132.49 11.98 -75.18
C GLY A 343 -132.50 11.30 -73.81
N GLN A 344 -133.47 10.42 -73.56
CA GLN A 344 -133.69 9.77 -72.28
C GLN A 344 -133.06 8.36 -72.19
N PHE A 345 -132.31 8.11 -71.11
CA PHE A 345 -131.63 6.83 -70.80
C PHE A 345 -132.45 5.96 -69.83
N TRP A 346 -132.56 4.67 -70.14
CA TRP A 346 -133.11 3.64 -69.25
C TRP A 346 -132.15 2.47 -69.13
N PHE A 347 -131.86 2.06 -67.91
CA PHE A 347 -131.03 0.89 -67.62
C PHE A 347 -131.92 -0.26 -67.17
N ASN A 348 -131.85 -1.37 -67.88
CA ASN A 348 -132.59 -2.57 -67.48
C ASN A 348 -131.86 -3.26 -66.33
N SER A 349 -132.51 -3.36 -65.17
CA SER A 349 -131.92 -3.94 -63.96
C SER A 349 -131.56 -5.42 -64.04
N ILE A 350 -132.19 -6.17 -64.96
CA ILE A 350 -132.00 -7.61 -65.12
C ILE A 350 -130.95 -7.90 -66.19
N THR A 351 -131.01 -7.20 -67.32
CA THR A 351 -130.12 -7.46 -68.47
C THR A 351 -128.86 -6.62 -68.46
N THR A 352 -128.77 -5.59 -67.60
CA THR A 352 -127.65 -4.64 -67.50
C THR A 352 -127.39 -3.81 -68.76
N SER A 353 -128.30 -3.85 -69.73
CA SER A 353 -128.20 -3.06 -70.95
C SER A 353 -128.73 -1.65 -70.75
N LEU A 354 -128.03 -0.68 -71.36
CA LEU A 354 -128.46 0.72 -71.44
C LEU A 354 -129.20 0.96 -72.76
N TYR A 355 -130.39 1.55 -72.66
CA TYR A 355 -131.19 1.95 -73.80
C TYR A 355 -131.33 3.46 -73.85
N VAL A 356 -131.19 4.02 -75.05
CA VAL A 356 -131.31 5.46 -75.33
C VAL A 356 -132.49 5.67 -76.26
N TRP A 357 -133.45 6.50 -75.85
CA TRP A 357 -134.60 6.82 -76.69
C TRP A 357 -134.29 8.01 -77.61
N HIS A 358 -134.50 7.83 -78.91
CA HIS A 358 -134.40 8.84 -79.96
C HIS A 358 -135.75 9.10 -80.64
#